data_AF-A0A357CJ74-F1
#
_entry.id   AF-A0A357CJ74-F1
#
_cell.length_a   1.000
_cell.length_b   1.000
_cell.length_c   1.000
_cell.angle_alpha   90.00
_cell.angle_beta   90.00
_cell.angle_gamma   90.00
#
_symmetry.space_group_name_H-M   'P 1'
#
loop_
_entity.id
_entity.type
_entity.pdbx_description
1 polymer ?
#
loop_
_entity_poly.entity_id
_entity_poly.type
_entity_poly.pdbx_seq_one_letter_code
_entity_poly.pdbx_strand_id
1 'polypeptide(L)'
;MTIALAAPARIIILRHGEKANKWKLCDTGEQRANALAANYLGRGAAKSLFASGDEPAFFFAITLHTLELASPAVASWNKPVILYSVVPEADRDKDTQTKELNQRTQQAASNIMTNPALAGKTVVMVWEHKHIANAKLEAKFEGEAVTLRKLLKLDILPGVPATWPDDTYDYFWIVDFPANSNVPSRFSMVKQEFGAPYAGVPSNDWDAPNGLEDASGCEIKDD
;
A
#
# COMPACT_ATOMS: atom_id res chain seq x y z
N MET A 1 23.88 6.05 -26.15
CA MET A 1 23.40 4.99 -25.25
C MET A 1 22.27 5.58 -24.42
N THR A 2 21.03 5.34 -24.82
CA THR A 2 19.84 5.83 -24.09
C THR A 2 19.68 4.98 -22.86
N ILE A 3 19.74 5.58 -21.67
CA ILE A 3 19.42 4.90 -20.42
C ILE A 3 17.92 4.58 -20.49
N ALA A 4 17.57 3.31 -20.64
CA ALA A 4 16.18 2.87 -20.54
C ALA A 4 15.68 3.19 -19.12
N LEU A 5 14.63 4.00 -19.02
CA LEU A 5 13.99 4.30 -17.75
C LEU A 5 13.35 3.01 -17.21
N ALA A 6 13.73 2.63 -15.98
CA ALA A 6 13.52 1.31 -15.39
C ALA A 6 12.26 1.22 -14.51
N ALA A 7 11.22 2.00 -14.79
CA ALA A 7 9.98 1.96 -14.01
C ALA A 7 9.21 0.63 -14.19
N PRO A 8 8.52 0.15 -13.14
CA PRO A 8 7.46 -0.84 -13.28
C PRO A 8 6.39 -0.37 -14.27
N ALA A 9 5.78 -1.27 -15.03
CA ALA A 9 4.61 -0.93 -15.85
C ALA A 9 3.41 -0.55 -14.98
N ARG A 10 3.30 -1.16 -13.78
CA ARG A 10 2.21 -0.93 -12.85
C ARG A 10 2.67 -1.06 -11.39
N ILE A 11 2.16 -0.15 -10.56
CA ILE A 11 2.27 -0.23 -9.10
C ILE A 11 0.86 -0.28 -8.53
N ILE A 12 0.56 -1.32 -7.75
CA ILE A 12 -0.68 -1.46 -6.97
C ILE A 12 -0.35 -1.08 -5.53
N ILE A 13 -0.94 -0.01 -5.02
CA ILE A 13 -0.70 0.52 -3.68
C ILE A 13 -1.95 0.29 -2.84
N LEU A 14 -1.77 -0.20 -1.62
CA LEU A 14 -2.81 -0.31 -0.59
C LEU A 14 -2.20 -0.04 0.78
N ARG A 15 -3.03 0.33 1.75
CA ARG A 15 -2.59 0.48 3.13
C ARG A 15 -2.55 -0.84 3.88
N HIS A 16 -1.95 -0.80 5.07
CA HIS A 16 -2.04 -1.85 6.08
C HIS A 16 -3.49 -2.21 6.45
N GLY A 17 -3.69 -3.40 7.02
CA GLY A 17 -4.97 -3.81 7.61
C GLY A 17 -5.21 -3.19 8.98
N GLU A 18 -6.39 -3.43 9.53
CA GLU A 18 -6.80 -3.04 10.87
C GLU A 18 -5.84 -3.61 11.91
N LYS A 19 -5.37 -2.77 12.84
CA LYS A 19 -4.32 -3.10 13.80
C LYS A 19 -4.95 -3.51 15.12
N ALA A 20 -4.38 -4.48 15.84
CA ALA A 20 -4.73 -4.70 17.25
C ALA A 20 -3.82 -3.88 18.18
N ASN A 21 -2.58 -3.66 17.76
CA ASN A 21 -1.60 -2.84 18.45
C ASN A 21 -0.45 -2.50 17.49
N LYS A 22 0.62 -1.86 17.98
CA LYS A 22 1.83 -1.53 17.19
C LYS A 22 2.53 -2.72 16.49
N TRP A 23 2.27 -3.97 16.88
CA TRP A 23 3.04 -5.13 16.43
C TRP A 23 2.28 -6.08 15.50
N LYS A 24 0.95 -6.09 15.55
CA LYS A 24 0.12 -7.05 14.81
C LYS A 24 -1.22 -6.48 14.36
N LEU A 25 -1.81 -7.12 13.35
CA LEU A 25 -3.20 -6.94 12.95
C LEU A 25 -4.16 -7.43 14.05
N CYS A 26 -5.39 -6.94 14.00
CA CYS A 26 -6.52 -7.56 14.71
C CYS A 26 -7.18 -8.62 13.81
N ASP A 27 -8.11 -9.40 14.36
CA ASP A 27 -8.83 -10.45 13.64
C ASP A 27 -9.48 -9.92 12.35
N THR A 28 -10.03 -8.70 12.37
CA THR A 28 -10.57 -8.04 11.16
C THR A 28 -9.48 -7.78 10.11
N GLY A 29 -8.31 -7.30 10.53
CA GLY A 29 -7.18 -7.07 9.65
C GLY A 29 -6.62 -8.37 9.05
N GLU A 30 -6.59 -9.44 9.83
CA GLU A 30 -6.23 -10.79 9.35
C GLU A 30 -7.27 -11.32 8.35
N GLN A 31 -8.56 -11.14 8.62
CA GLN A 31 -9.61 -11.49 7.66
C GLN A 31 -9.48 -10.69 6.36
N ARG A 32 -9.17 -9.39 6.43
CA ARG A 32 -8.88 -8.56 5.26
C ARG A 32 -7.66 -9.08 4.48
N ALA A 33 -6.58 -9.48 5.16
CA ALA A 33 -5.40 -10.05 4.52
C ALA A 33 -5.74 -11.29 3.68
N ASN A 34 -6.54 -12.20 4.27
CA ASN A 34 -7.01 -13.40 3.59
C ASN A 34 -7.98 -13.07 2.44
N ALA A 35 -8.89 -12.12 2.66
CA ALA A 35 -9.83 -11.68 1.63
C ALA A 35 -9.11 -11.06 0.42
N LEU A 36 -8.09 -10.25 0.64
CA LEU A 36 -7.23 -9.68 -0.39
C LEU A 36 -6.52 -10.76 -1.20
N ALA A 37 -5.96 -11.77 -0.53
CA ALA A 37 -5.32 -12.90 -1.22
C ALA A 37 -6.33 -13.68 -2.08
N ALA A 38 -7.49 -14.03 -1.53
CA ALA A 38 -8.50 -14.81 -2.23
C ALA A 38 -9.16 -14.05 -3.39
N ASN A 39 -9.32 -12.73 -3.28
CA ASN A 39 -10.10 -11.96 -4.25
C ASN A 39 -9.25 -11.17 -5.24
N TYR A 40 -8.06 -10.68 -4.88
CA TYR A 40 -7.35 -9.71 -5.74
C TYR A 40 -5.87 -10.01 -5.97
N LEU A 41 -5.14 -10.30 -4.89
CA LEU A 41 -3.68 -10.27 -4.87
C LEU A 41 -3.03 -11.64 -4.88
N GLY A 42 -3.76 -12.72 -4.59
CA GLY A 42 -3.22 -14.07 -4.57
C GLY A 42 -3.26 -14.78 -5.92
N ARG A 43 -2.53 -15.89 -6.00
CA ARG A 43 -2.54 -16.78 -7.16
C ARG A 43 -3.92 -17.42 -7.31
N GLY A 44 -4.54 -17.27 -8.48
CA GLY A 44 -5.88 -17.79 -8.74
C GLY A 44 -7.00 -16.99 -8.07
N ALA A 45 -6.73 -15.74 -7.69
CA ALA A 45 -7.70 -14.86 -7.07
C ALA A 45 -8.95 -14.62 -7.95
N ALA A 46 -10.13 -14.56 -7.32
CA ALA A 46 -11.43 -14.50 -8.01
C ALA A 46 -11.63 -13.26 -8.90
N LYS A 47 -11.04 -12.12 -8.49
CA LYS A 47 -11.07 -10.82 -9.17
C LYS A 47 -9.63 -10.30 -9.36
N SER A 48 -8.72 -11.18 -9.79
CA SER A 48 -7.28 -10.90 -9.93
C SER A 48 -6.99 -9.53 -10.54
N LEU A 49 -6.12 -8.76 -9.90
CA LEU A 49 -5.59 -7.48 -10.44
C LEU A 49 -4.44 -7.68 -11.44
N PHE A 50 -3.98 -8.92 -11.60
CA PHE A 50 -2.97 -9.31 -12.59
C PHE A 50 -3.67 -9.87 -13.82
N ALA A 51 -3.16 -9.53 -15.00
CA ALA A 51 -3.68 -10.09 -16.25
C ALA A 51 -3.50 -11.62 -16.28
N SER A 52 -4.28 -12.30 -17.12
CA SER A 52 -4.21 -13.76 -17.21
C SER A 52 -2.80 -14.22 -17.57
N GLY A 53 -2.18 -15.01 -16.70
CA GLY A 53 -0.81 -15.49 -16.84
C GLY A 53 0.28 -14.55 -16.32
N ASP A 54 -0.06 -13.32 -15.90
CA ASP A 54 0.87 -12.42 -15.24
C ASP A 54 1.03 -12.77 -13.76
N GLU A 55 2.24 -12.58 -13.25
CA GLU A 55 2.56 -12.66 -11.83
C GLU A 55 3.08 -11.30 -11.34
N PRO A 56 2.78 -10.90 -10.09
CA PRO A 56 3.48 -9.77 -9.48
C PRO A 56 4.98 -10.09 -9.40
N ALA A 57 5.84 -9.13 -9.77
CA ALA A 57 7.27 -9.29 -9.64
C ALA A 57 7.66 -9.40 -8.16
N PHE A 58 7.19 -8.45 -7.34
CA PHE A 58 7.44 -8.41 -5.90
C PHE A 58 6.30 -7.73 -5.14
N PHE A 59 6.21 -8.06 -3.85
CA PHE A 59 5.45 -7.32 -2.86
C PHE A 59 6.43 -6.58 -1.95
N PHE A 60 6.09 -5.33 -1.64
CA PHE A 60 6.85 -4.44 -0.78
C PHE A 60 6.02 -4.04 0.43
N ALA A 61 6.67 -3.97 1.60
CA ALA A 61 6.06 -3.57 2.87
C ALA A 61 7.02 -2.73 3.72
N ILE A 62 6.50 -1.92 4.66
CA ILE A 62 7.26 -0.97 5.49
C ILE A 62 7.15 -1.20 7.00
N THR A 63 6.05 -1.77 7.46
CA THR A 63 5.82 -2.09 8.87
C THR A 63 5.41 -3.54 9.03
N LEU A 64 5.40 -4.03 10.27
CA LEU A 64 4.93 -5.38 10.58
C LEU A 64 3.47 -5.58 10.14
N HIS A 65 2.59 -4.58 10.29
CA HIS A 65 1.20 -4.65 9.82
C HIS A 65 1.10 -4.81 8.30
N THR A 66 1.94 -4.09 7.55
CA THR A 66 1.94 -4.19 6.09
C THR A 66 2.51 -5.53 5.61
N LEU A 67 3.50 -6.09 6.33
CA LEU A 67 4.01 -7.43 6.10
C LEU A 67 2.92 -8.49 6.34
N GLU A 68 2.25 -8.41 7.48
CA GLU A 68 1.20 -9.34 7.88
C GLU A 68 0.04 -9.32 6.89
N LEU A 69 -0.39 -8.14 6.44
CA LEU A 69 -1.43 -8.00 5.41
C LEU A 69 -1.00 -8.62 4.06
N ALA A 70 0.26 -8.43 3.65
CA ALA A 70 0.77 -8.94 2.38
C ALA A 70 0.95 -10.47 2.38
N SER A 71 1.23 -11.05 3.55
CA SER A 71 1.75 -12.40 3.70
C SER A 71 0.86 -13.48 3.05
N PRO A 72 -0.48 -13.49 3.23
CA PRO A 72 -1.33 -14.50 2.59
C PRO A 72 -1.26 -14.47 1.05
N ALA A 73 -1.26 -13.27 0.46
CA ALA A 73 -1.16 -13.12 -0.99
C ALA A 73 0.21 -13.60 -1.49
N VAL A 74 1.28 -13.19 -0.81
CA VAL A 74 2.66 -13.52 -1.18
C VAL A 74 2.93 -15.02 -1.08
N ALA A 75 2.44 -15.67 -0.02
CA ALA A 75 2.56 -17.11 0.17
C ALA A 75 1.92 -17.88 -0.99
N SER A 76 0.77 -17.44 -1.50
CA SER A 76 0.10 -18.09 -2.63
C SER A 76 0.92 -18.06 -3.94
N TRP A 77 1.83 -17.09 -4.07
CA TRP A 77 2.75 -16.97 -5.21
C TRP A 77 4.11 -17.65 -4.98
N ASN A 78 4.40 -18.13 -3.76
CA ASN A 78 5.71 -18.61 -3.34
C ASN A 78 6.83 -17.59 -3.61
N LYS A 79 6.58 -16.32 -3.26
CA LYS A 79 7.54 -15.19 -3.41
C LYS A 79 7.93 -14.64 -2.04
N PRO A 80 9.03 -13.89 -1.92
CA PRO A 80 9.34 -13.14 -0.71
C PRO A 80 8.62 -11.79 -0.66
N VAL A 81 8.46 -11.23 0.54
CA VAL A 81 8.18 -9.80 0.74
C VAL A 81 9.50 -9.05 0.88
N ILE A 82 9.68 -7.97 0.14
CA ILE A 82 10.82 -7.06 0.32
C ILE A 82 10.43 -5.99 1.33
N LEU A 83 11.15 -5.95 2.45
CA LEU A 83 10.86 -5.04 3.56
C LEU A 83 11.76 -3.80 3.55
N TYR A 84 11.12 -2.64 3.59
CA TYR A 84 11.74 -1.35 3.93
C TYR A 84 11.39 -1.00 5.37
N SER A 85 11.74 -1.90 6.30
CA SER A 85 11.13 -1.93 7.63
C SER A 85 11.49 -0.75 8.51
N VAL A 86 10.47 -0.18 9.15
CA VAL A 86 10.58 0.56 10.42
C VAL A 86 9.88 -0.28 11.48
N VAL A 87 10.66 -0.89 12.37
CA VAL A 87 10.14 -1.75 13.44
C VAL A 87 9.67 -0.87 14.60
N PRO A 88 8.50 -1.15 15.20
CA PRO A 88 8.08 -0.44 16.40
C PRO A 88 9.10 -0.60 17.54
N GLU A 89 9.21 0.42 18.39
CA GLU A 89 9.97 0.36 19.63
C GLU A 89 9.11 1.01 20.73
N ALA A 90 9.20 0.48 21.96
CA ALA A 90 8.28 0.86 23.05
C ALA A 90 8.36 2.36 23.37
N ASP A 91 9.59 2.89 23.48
CA ASP A 91 9.87 4.26 23.96
C ASP A 91 10.23 5.24 22.84
N ARG A 92 10.04 4.83 21.57
CA ARG A 92 10.41 5.66 20.43
C ARG A 92 9.44 6.83 20.26
N ASP A 93 10.00 8.02 20.12
CA ASP A 93 9.23 9.22 19.88
C ASP A 93 8.61 9.22 18.45
N LYS A 94 7.42 9.82 18.33
CA LYS A 94 6.65 9.83 17.08
C LYS A 94 7.36 10.59 15.95
N ASP A 95 8.19 11.59 16.26
CA ASP A 95 8.86 12.39 15.24
C ASP A 95 10.01 11.62 14.59
N THR A 96 10.83 10.95 15.40
CA THR A 96 11.87 10.01 14.94
C THR A 96 11.26 8.88 14.13
N GLN A 97 10.18 8.26 14.61
CA GLN A 97 9.48 7.24 13.83
C GLN A 97 9.00 7.77 12.48
N THR A 98 8.45 8.98 12.44
CA THR A 98 8.00 9.62 11.19
C THR A 98 9.17 9.87 10.24
N LYS A 99 10.31 10.38 10.73
CA LYS A 99 11.50 10.62 9.90
C LYS A 99 12.07 9.32 9.32
N GLU A 100 12.10 8.24 10.10
CA GLU A 100 12.52 6.93 9.59
C GLU A 100 11.56 6.40 8.53
N LEU A 101 10.25 6.54 8.74
CA LEU A 101 9.25 6.15 7.73
C LEU A 101 9.39 6.98 6.46
N ASN A 102 9.64 8.29 6.55
CA ASN A 102 9.95 9.14 5.39
C ASN A 102 11.16 8.59 4.62
N GLN A 103 12.27 8.33 5.31
CA GLN A 103 13.51 7.82 4.70
C GLN A 103 13.29 6.46 4.03
N ARG A 104 12.58 5.54 4.68
CA ARG A 104 12.26 4.22 4.10
C ARG A 104 11.31 4.32 2.93
N THR A 105 10.37 5.26 2.94
CA THR A 105 9.46 5.54 1.81
C THR A 105 10.22 6.10 0.61
N GLN A 106 11.12 7.06 0.83
CA GLN A 106 12.00 7.60 -0.21
C GLN A 106 12.90 6.52 -0.80
N GLN A 107 13.50 5.68 0.06
CA GLN A 107 14.35 4.58 -0.36
C GLN A 107 13.57 3.57 -1.22
N ALA A 108 12.37 3.17 -0.77
CA ALA A 108 11.52 2.24 -1.50
C ALA A 108 11.13 2.78 -2.88
N ALA A 109 10.64 4.03 -2.95
CA ALA A 109 10.26 4.64 -4.22
C ALA A 109 11.44 4.78 -5.18
N SER A 110 12.60 5.23 -4.70
CA SER A 110 13.82 5.33 -5.51
C SER A 110 14.24 3.97 -6.06
N ASN A 111 14.35 2.96 -5.20
CA ASN A 111 14.75 1.61 -5.61
C ASN A 111 13.76 0.99 -6.60
N ILE A 112 12.46 1.14 -6.37
CA ILE A 112 11.42 0.57 -7.24
C ILE A 112 11.47 1.24 -8.63
N MET A 113 11.60 2.56 -8.69
CA MET A 113 11.55 3.31 -9.94
C MET A 113 12.86 3.26 -10.76
N THR A 114 13.93 2.70 -10.20
CA THR A 114 15.25 2.63 -10.85
C THR A 114 15.78 1.21 -11.02
N ASN A 115 15.07 0.18 -10.53
CA ASN A 115 15.51 -1.21 -10.62
C ASN A 115 15.15 -1.83 -11.99
N PRO A 116 16.14 -2.18 -12.84
CA PRO A 116 15.88 -2.78 -14.16
C PRO A 116 15.13 -4.11 -14.11
N ALA A 117 15.22 -4.86 -13.00
CA ALA A 117 14.48 -6.12 -12.83
C ALA A 117 12.97 -5.91 -12.72
N LEU A 118 12.52 -4.68 -12.42
CA LEU A 118 11.11 -4.32 -12.33
C LEU A 118 10.58 -3.70 -13.61
N ALA A 119 11.44 -3.40 -14.59
CA ALA A 119 11.04 -2.74 -15.82
C ALA A 119 9.92 -3.52 -16.54
N GLY A 120 8.81 -2.84 -16.80
CA GLY A 120 7.66 -3.45 -17.46
C GLY A 120 6.88 -4.47 -16.62
N LYS A 121 7.14 -4.58 -15.31
CA LYS A 121 6.46 -5.52 -14.40
C LYS A 121 5.37 -4.83 -13.57
N THR A 122 4.50 -5.65 -12.99
CA THR A 122 3.57 -5.21 -11.94
C THR A 122 4.18 -5.49 -10.57
N VAL A 123 4.13 -4.51 -9.67
CA VAL A 123 4.53 -4.66 -8.26
C VAL A 123 3.40 -4.24 -7.33
N VAL A 124 3.42 -4.75 -6.10
CA VAL A 124 2.46 -4.40 -5.06
C VAL A 124 3.19 -3.73 -3.89
N MET A 125 2.68 -2.59 -3.42
CA MET A 125 3.18 -1.87 -2.24
C MET A 125 2.09 -1.82 -1.17
N VAL A 126 2.31 -2.51 -0.06
CA VAL A 126 1.46 -2.43 1.14
C VAL A 126 2.11 -1.45 2.10
N TRP A 127 1.43 -0.36 2.44
CA TRP A 127 2.09 0.78 3.07
C TRP A 127 1.32 1.39 4.26
N GLU A 128 1.96 2.31 4.98
CA GLU A 128 1.25 3.14 5.97
C GLU A 128 0.49 4.25 5.24
N HIS A 129 -0.81 4.39 5.50
CA HIS A 129 -1.68 5.31 4.77
C HIS A 129 -1.17 6.76 4.78
N LYS A 130 -0.62 7.23 5.91
CA LYS A 130 0.01 8.56 6.01
C LYS A 130 1.21 8.75 5.08
N HIS A 131 1.92 7.67 4.73
CA HIS A 131 3.03 7.70 3.79
C HIS A 131 2.61 7.29 2.37
N ILE A 132 1.35 6.89 2.15
CA ILE A 132 0.77 6.81 0.81
C ILE A 132 0.44 8.23 0.33
N ALA A 133 -0.39 8.94 1.10
CA ALA A 133 -0.75 10.34 0.85
C ALA A 133 -1.20 11.01 2.15
N ASN A 134 -0.63 12.17 2.48
CA ASN A 134 -1.05 12.95 3.64
C ASN A 134 -0.61 14.41 3.51
N ALA A 135 -1.57 15.31 3.28
CA ALA A 135 -1.27 16.73 3.07
C ALA A 135 -0.59 17.39 4.30
N LYS A 136 -0.93 16.98 5.52
CA LYS A 136 -0.30 17.51 6.75
C LYS A 136 1.16 17.08 6.87
N LEU A 137 1.48 15.83 6.52
CA LEU A 137 2.84 15.31 6.49
C LEU A 137 3.66 16.02 5.42
N GLU A 138 3.11 16.17 4.21
CA GLU A 138 3.76 16.89 3.11
C GLU A 138 4.05 18.36 3.49
N ALA A 139 3.12 19.04 4.16
CA ALA A 139 3.34 20.41 4.64
C ALA A 139 4.41 20.50 5.74
N LYS A 140 4.48 19.50 6.62
CA LYS A 140 5.50 19.44 7.68
C LYS A 140 6.92 19.28 7.13
N PHE A 141 7.07 18.59 6.01
CA PHE A 141 8.34 18.34 5.32
C PHE A 141 8.38 19.05 3.97
N GLU A 142 7.96 20.32 3.94
CA GLU A 142 7.94 21.13 2.72
C GLU A 142 9.33 21.17 2.05
N GLY A 143 9.36 21.00 0.73
CA GLY A 143 10.60 20.88 -0.05
C GLY A 143 11.12 19.44 -0.17
N GLU A 144 10.58 18.49 0.60
CA GLU A 144 10.94 17.08 0.54
C GLU A 144 9.74 16.21 0.10
N ALA A 145 9.95 15.35 -0.89
CA ALA A 145 8.95 14.33 -1.23
C ALA A 145 9.02 13.19 -0.21
N VAL A 146 8.00 13.04 0.64
CA VAL A 146 7.97 12.04 1.74
C VAL A 146 6.82 11.03 1.65
N THR A 147 5.83 11.28 0.78
CA THR A 147 4.71 10.36 0.52
C THR A 147 4.89 9.66 -0.84
N LEU A 148 4.34 8.45 -0.99
CA LEU A 148 4.33 7.75 -2.28
C LEU A 148 3.65 8.59 -3.36
N ARG A 149 2.59 9.33 -3.02
CA ARG A 149 1.93 10.29 -3.93
C ARG A 149 2.92 11.26 -4.58
N LYS A 150 3.77 11.91 -3.78
CA LYS A 150 4.77 12.88 -4.27
C LYS A 150 5.97 12.19 -4.92
N LEU A 151 6.46 11.12 -4.32
CA LEU A 151 7.62 10.38 -4.81
C LEU A 151 7.37 9.72 -6.18
N LEU A 152 6.14 9.26 -6.42
CA LEU A 152 5.72 8.67 -7.70
C LEU A 152 5.13 9.70 -8.67
N LYS A 153 5.17 11.00 -8.33
CA LYS A 153 4.71 12.11 -9.17
C LYS A 153 3.23 11.98 -9.58
N LEU A 154 2.39 11.48 -8.67
CA LEU A 154 0.97 11.24 -8.98
C LEU A 154 0.15 12.53 -9.08
N ASP A 155 0.66 13.65 -8.57
CA ASP A 155 -0.01 14.95 -8.56
C ASP A 155 -0.25 15.57 -9.93
N ILE A 156 0.42 15.07 -10.98
CA ILE A 156 0.14 15.46 -12.36
C ILE A 156 -1.15 14.82 -12.91
N LEU A 157 -1.65 13.76 -12.26
CA LEU A 157 -2.79 13.00 -12.73
C LEU A 157 -4.09 13.51 -12.07
N PRO A 158 -5.21 13.56 -12.82
CA PRO A 158 -6.48 13.97 -12.26
C PRO A 158 -7.01 12.93 -11.26
N GLY A 159 -7.73 13.40 -10.24
CA GLY A 159 -8.45 12.53 -9.32
C GLY A 159 -7.61 11.83 -8.25
N VAL A 160 -6.31 12.14 -8.13
CA VAL A 160 -5.46 11.61 -7.05
C VAL A 160 -5.70 12.37 -5.75
N PRO A 161 -6.24 11.73 -4.69
CA PRO A 161 -6.47 12.40 -3.41
C PRO A 161 -5.17 12.90 -2.76
N ALA A 162 -5.22 14.06 -2.11
CA ALA A 162 -4.05 14.61 -1.40
C ALA A 162 -3.77 13.90 -0.06
N THR A 163 -4.78 13.24 0.51
CA THR A 163 -4.71 12.53 1.78
C THR A 163 -5.45 11.21 1.67
N TRP A 164 -4.87 10.16 2.22
CA TRP A 164 -5.54 8.89 2.47
C TRP A 164 -6.24 8.96 3.84
N PRO A 165 -7.59 8.87 3.92
CA PRO A 165 -8.33 8.99 5.18
C PRO A 165 -7.97 7.93 6.22
N ASP A 166 -8.01 8.28 7.50
CA ASP A 166 -7.64 7.37 8.59
C ASP A 166 -8.51 6.10 8.62
N ASP A 167 -9.79 6.19 8.25
CA ASP A 167 -10.75 5.08 8.30
C ASP A 167 -10.94 4.31 7.00
N THR A 168 -10.36 4.74 5.88
CA THR A 168 -10.58 4.06 4.60
C THR A 168 -9.55 2.94 4.40
N TYR A 169 -9.91 1.66 4.65
CA TYR A 169 -9.00 0.49 4.54
C TYR A 169 -9.06 -0.25 3.20
N ASP A 170 -10.13 -0.06 2.46
CA ASP A 170 -10.63 -0.99 1.43
C ASP A 170 -10.46 -0.43 0.01
N TYR A 171 -9.34 0.23 -0.28
CA TYR A 171 -9.05 0.74 -1.62
C TYR A 171 -7.67 0.34 -2.11
N PHE A 172 -7.57 0.17 -3.43
CA PHE A 172 -6.31 0.16 -4.17
C PHE A 172 -6.13 1.48 -4.89
N TRP A 173 -4.91 1.99 -4.89
CA TRP A 173 -4.44 2.96 -5.86
C TRP A 173 -3.60 2.21 -6.90
N ILE A 174 -4.07 2.16 -8.14
CA ILE A 174 -3.39 1.52 -9.26
C ILE A 174 -2.78 2.61 -10.13
N VAL A 175 -1.47 2.55 -10.30
CA VAL A 175 -0.70 3.53 -11.08
C VAL A 175 -0.03 2.80 -12.24
N ASP A 176 -0.29 3.27 -13.46
CA ASP A 176 0.37 2.74 -14.67
C ASP A 176 1.42 3.72 -15.18
N PHE A 177 2.54 3.17 -15.65
CA PHE A 177 3.65 3.91 -16.26
C PHE A 177 3.86 3.47 -17.71
N PRO A 178 4.10 4.41 -18.64
CA PRO A 178 4.52 4.07 -19.99
C PRO A 178 5.87 3.35 -19.99
N ALA A 179 6.09 2.54 -21.03
CA ALA A 179 7.41 1.97 -21.28
C ALA A 179 8.48 3.08 -21.36
N ASN A 180 9.60 2.88 -20.68
CA ASN A 180 10.69 3.85 -20.60
C ASN A 180 10.27 5.23 -20.05
N SER A 181 9.37 5.28 -19.06
CA SER A 181 9.00 6.53 -18.38
C SER A 181 8.89 6.33 -16.87
N ASN A 182 9.49 7.23 -16.08
CA ASN A 182 9.26 7.32 -14.64
C ASN A 182 8.17 8.36 -14.30
N VAL A 183 7.39 8.78 -15.30
CA VAL A 183 6.24 9.68 -15.17
C VAL A 183 4.98 8.83 -15.35
N PRO A 184 4.07 8.82 -14.37
CA PRO A 184 2.88 7.98 -14.44
C PRO A 184 1.93 8.50 -15.52
N SER A 185 1.26 7.59 -16.23
CA SER A 185 0.30 7.94 -17.29
C SER A 185 -1.16 7.79 -16.86
N ARG A 186 -1.41 6.98 -15.83
CA ARG A 186 -2.78 6.71 -15.38
C ARG A 186 -2.81 6.42 -13.89
N PHE A 187 -3.86 6.91 -13.26
CA PHE A 187 -4.24 6.60 -11.90
C PHE A 187 -5.66 6.01 -11.91
N SER A 188 -5.91 5.02 -11.06
CA SER A 188 -7.24 4.49 -10.82
C SER A 188 -7.37 4.11 -9.35
N MET A 189 -8.44 4.60 -8.72
CA MET A 189 -8.80 4.25 -7.36
C MET A 189 -9.89 3.18 -7.43
N VAL A 190 -9.63 2.00 -6.87
CA VAL A 190 -10.50 0.83 -6.98
C VAL A 190 -10.89 0.36 -5.59
N LYS A 191 -12.19 0.33 -5.29
CA LYS A 191 -12.72 -0.21 -4.04
C LYS A 191 -12.55 -1.73 -3.99
N GLN A 192 -12.19 -2.25 -2.82
CA GLN A 192 -12.10 -3.66 -2.51
C GLN A 192 -13.50 -4.15 -2.13
N GLU A 193 -13.98 -5.17 -2.84
CA GLU A 193 -15.29 -5.75 -2.59
C GLU A 193 -15.14 -7.26 -2.40
N PHE A 194 -15.50 -7.72 -1.22
CA PHE A 194 -15.35 -9.11 -0.84
C PHE A 194 -16.70 -9.83 -0.83
N GLY A 195 -16.78 -10.94 -1.57
CA GLY A 195 -17.90 -11.87 -1.48
C GLY A 195 -17.73 -12.84 -0.31
N ALA A 196 -18.66 -13.80 -0.20
CA ALA A 196 -18.51 -14.92 0.74
C ALA A 196 -17.16 -15.65 0.52
N PRO A 197 -16.46 -16.09 1.59
CA PRO A 197 -16.87 -16.01 3.01
C PRO A 197 -16.54 -14.68 3.71
N TYR A 198 -15.97 -13.70 3.00
CA TYR A 198 -15.44 -12.46 3.55
C TYR A 198 -16.40 -11.27 3.50
N ALA A 199 -17.70 -11.52 3.30
CA ALA A 199 -18.72 -10.47 3.21
C ALA A 199 -18.86 -9.65 4.51
N GLY A 200 -18.35 -10.16 5.64
CA GLY A 200 -18.32 -9.46 6.92
C GLY A 200 -17.08 -8.58 7.16
N VAL A 201 -16.10 -8.55 6.24
CA VAL A 201 -14.97 -7.64 6.35
C VAL A 201 -15.48 -6.20 6.12
N PRO A 202 -15.19 -5.24 7.02
CA PRO A 202 -15.69 -3.88 6.90
C PRO A 202 -15.36 -3.23 5.56
N SER A 203 -16.30 -2.46 5.04
CA SER A 203 -16.15 -1.69 3.81
C SER A 203 -16.93 -0.40 3.93
N ASN A 204 -16.30 0.70 3.52
CA ASN A 204 -16.83 2.04 3.61
C ASN A 204 -16.50 2.82 2.35
N ASP A 205 -17.31 3.82 2.01
CA ASP A 205 -16.93 4.72 0.93
C ASP A 205 -15.72 5.57 1.36
N TRP A 206 -14.98 6.06 0.37
CA TRP A 206 -13.82 6.90 0.60
C TRP A 206 -14.17 8.08 1.53
N ASP A 207 -13.41 8.25 2.61
CA ASP A 207 -13.63 9.28 3.63
C ASP A 207 -14.91 9.12 4.48
N ALA A 208 -15.59 7.96 4.41
CA ALA A 208 -16.65 7.59 5.34
C ALA A 208 -16.10 6.78 6.53
N PRO A 209 -16.80 6.73 7.68
CA PRO A 209 -16.41 5.88 8.82
C PRO A 209 -16.37 4.39 8.45
N ASN A 210 -15.43 3.64 9.04
CA ASN A 210 -15.28 2.20 8.78
C ASN A 210 -16.30 1.30 9.52
N GLY A 211 -17.01 1.85 10.50
CA GLY A 211 -18.00 1.11 11.30
C GLY A 211 -17.39 0.08 12.26
N LEU A 212 -16.09 0.15 12.55
CA LEU A 212 -15.49 -0.62 13.64
C LEU A 212 -15.98 -0.09 14.98
N GLU A 213 -16.32 -1.01 15.87
CA GLU A 213 -16.70 -0.72 17.26
C GLU A 213 -15.57 -1.17 18.21
N ASP A 214 -15.48 -0.60 19.42
CA ASP A 214 -14.43 -0.93 20.40
C ASP A 214 -14.35 -2.44 20.69
N ALA A 215 -15.50 -3.12 20.62
CA ALA A 215 -15.62 -4.56 20.81
C ALA A 215 -14.93 -5.40 19.71
N SER A 216 -14.52 -4.78 18.59
CA SER A 216 -13.82 -5.45 17.49
C SER A 216 -12.41 -5.92 17.84
N GLY A 217 -11.82 -5.39 18.93
CA GLY A 217 -10.42 -5.67 19.30
C GLY A 217 -9.39 -5.00 18.38
N CYS A 218 -9.83 -4.13 17.49
CA CYS A 218 -8.97 -3.29 16.66
C CYS A 218 -8.71 -1.93 17.33
N GLU A 219 -7.55 -1.34 17.07
CA GLU A 219 -7.26 0.05 17.40
C GLU A 219 -8.20 0.96 16.61
N ILE A 220 -9.17 1.55 17.31
CA ILE A 220 -9.98 2.65 16.80
C ILE A 220 -9.21 3.94 17.10
N LYS A 221 -9.11 4.80 16.10
CA LYS A 221 -8.58 6.13 16.34
C LYS A 221 -9.76 7.01 16.72
N ASP A 222 -9.77 7.43 17.99
CA ASP A 222 -10.62 8.54 18.39
C ASP A 222 -10.19 9.79 17.62
N ASP A 223 -11.15 10.47 17.00
CA ASP A 223 -10.98 11.69 16.20
C ASP A 223 -10.27 12.84 16.97
#